data_AF-I4FUG9-F1
#
_entry.id   AF-I4FUG9-F1
#
_cell.length_a   1.000
_cell.length_b   1.000
_cell.length_c   1.000
_cell.angle_alpha   90.00
_cell.angle_beta   90.00
_cell.angle_gamma   90.00
#
_symmetry.space_group_name_H-M   'P 1'
#
loop_
_entity.id
_entity.type
_entity.pdbx_description
1 polymer ?
#
loop_
_entity_poly.entity_id
_entity_poly.type
_entity_poly.pdbx_seq_one_letter_code
_entity_poly.pdbx_strand_id
1 'polypeptide(L)'
;MINTRLKPVTTGLIGAVGLGVALLGMPEAVKATTVVAGTDYLFTHADFNTFYDFGGSTGKVYFKGVPTFAGGSDTKVQRKDNCTFVSGSCTTAIEMTGLELMSFSPNSVGNILATIDPLNPSTGTMTIYEDGTFESILTVNAVATGGILPAPVTFTKEFKVDRYNSSNPDGGRWTGTPLPGTPLVRAAYPDQDANCHNLTGPGCLNTDVTGDGMTDTDFFLAAGVLHIAPPYGDTHRVYPHPVPEPSTVLGLIAVGLSSIVGFKGKKEPK
;
A
#
# COMPACT_ATOMS: atom_id res chain seq x y z
N MET A 1 -96.83 -12.78 -11.01
CA MET A 1 -95.92 -11.95 -10.20
C MET A 1 -94.73 -11.55 -11.07
N ILE A 2 -94.58 -10.23 -11.30
CA ILE A 2 -93.33 -9.44 -11.39
C ILE A 2 -92.23 -9.98 -12.36
N ASN A 3 -92.04 -9.37 -13.55
CA ASN A 3 -91.03 -8.33 -13.89
C ASN A 3 -89.57 -8.78 -13.59
N THR A 4 -88.54 -8.63 -14.44
CA THR A 4 -88.00 -7.37 -14.99
C THR A 4 -86.72 -7.60 -15.86
N ARG A 5 -86.51 -6.75 -16.89
CA ARG A 5 -85.25 -6.13 -17.44
C ARG A 5 -84.13 -7.03 -18.03
N LEU A 6 -83.64 -6.91 -19.27
CA LEU A 6 -82.98 -5.81 -20.03
C LEU A 6 -81.76 -5.13 -19.34
N LYS A 7 -80.52 -5.44 -19.78
CA LYS A 7 -79.57 -4.56 -20.54
C LYS A 7 -78.08 -5.01 -20.45
N PRO A 8 -77.21 -4.52 -21.37
CA PRO A 8 -75.92 -5.10 -21.76
C PRO A 8 -74.71 -4.45 -21.06
N VAL A 9 -73.51 -5.00 -21.27
CA VAL A 9 -72.23 -4.30 -21.06
C VAL A 9 -71.31 -4.67 -22.24
N THR A 10 -71.24 -3.87 -23.31
CA THR A 10 -70.30 -2.74 -23.58
C THR A 10 -68.82 -3.13 -23.73
N THR A 11 -68.32 -2.88 -24.95
CA THR A 11 -67.02 -2.26 -25.34
C THR A 11 -65.76 -3.02 -24.90
N GLY A 12 -64.91 -3.54 -25.78
CA GLY A 12 -64.29 -2.87 -26.92
C GLY A 12 -63.23 -1.88 -26.42
N LEU A 13 -61.94 -2.20 -26.54
CA LEU A 13 -60.92 -1.18 -26.86
C LEU A 13 -59.58 -1.81 -27.24
N ILE A 14 -59.10 -1.34 -28.38
CA ILE A 14 -57.71 -1.26 -28.81
C ILE A 14 -56.88 -0.53 -27.73
N GLY A 15 -55.65 -0.96 -27.50
CA GLY A 15 -54.63 -0.20 -26.78
C GLY A 15 -53.44 -1.11 -26.45
N ALA A 16 -52.20 -0.76 -26.67
CA ALA A 16 -51.60 0.45 -27.22
C ALA A 16 -50.24 0.05 -27.79
N VAL A 17 -49.83 0.75 -28.84
CA VAL A 17 -48.44 0.78 -29.33
C VAL A 17 -47.58 1.33 -28.20
N GLY A 18 -46.89 0.44 -27.49
CA GLY A 18 -45.85 0.81 -26.54
C GLY A 18 -44.56 1.08 -27.31
N LEU A 19 -44.39 2.35 -27.68
CA LEU A 19 -43.13 2.91 -28.18
C LEU A 19 -42.00 2.47 -27.24
N GLY A 20 -41.11 1.61 -27.73
CA GLY A 20 -39.89 1.26 -27.02
C GLY A 20 -39.05 2.53 -26.88
N VAL A 21 -39.07 3.13 -25.70
CA VAL A 21 -38.06 4.10 -25.32
C VAL A 21 -36.77 3.29 -25.23
N ALA A 22 -35.95 3.39 -26.28
CA ALA A 22 -34.53 3.13 -26.14
C ALA A 22 -34.03 4.13 -25.10
N LEU A 23 -34.00 3.71 -23.83
CA LEU A 23 -33.07 4.30 -22.88
C LEU A 23 -31.71 4.00 -23.49
N LEU A 24 -31.21 4.96 -24.26
CA LEU A 24 -29.78 5.14 -24.47
C LEU A 24 -29.20 5.17 -23.06
N GLY A 25 -28.70 4.02 -22.62
CA GLY A 25 -27.81 3.96 -21.48
C GLY A 25 -26.65 4.86 -21.86
N MET A 26 -26.71 6.11 -21.45
CA MET A 26 -25.53 6.93 -21.37
C MET A 26 -24.57 6.07 -20.54
N PRO A 27 -23.38 5.72 -21.04
CA PRO A 27 -22.38 5.18 -20.15
C PRO A 27 -22.26 6.20 -19.03
N GLU A 28 -22.56 5.79 -17.80
CA GLU A 28 -22.16 6.57 -16.64
C GLU A 28 -20.69 6.86 -16.87
N ALA A 29 -20.34 8.14 -16.96
CA ALA A 29 -18.93 8.52 -16.92
C ALA A 29 -18.37 7.81 -15.69
N VAL A 30 -17.42 6.90 -15.91
CA VAL A 30 -16.67 6.25 -14.83
C VAL A 30 -16.22 7.37 -13.93
N LYS A 31 -16.81 7.43 -12.72
CA LYS A 31 -16.57 8.52 -11.78
C LYS A 31 -15.07 8.60 -11.57
N ALA A 32 -14.50 9.76 -11.88
CA ALA A 32 -13.12 10.04 -11.54
C ALA A 32 -12.94 9.78 -10.04
N THR A 33 -11.77 9.22 -9.70
CA THR A 33 -11.41 8.79 -8.35
C THR A 33 -10.35 9.76 -7.82
N THR A 34 -10.38 10.02 -6.52
CA THR A 34 -9.34 10.80 -5.85
C THR A 34 -8.51 9.88 -4.98
N VAL A 35 -7.21 9.83 -5.24
CA VAL A 35 -6.27 9.12 -4.35
C VAL A 35 -5.96 10.04 -3.19
N VAL A 36 -6.25 9.61 -1.96
CA VAL A 36 -6.01 10.46 -0.78
C VAL A 36 -4.53 10.52 -0.41
N ALA A 37 -4.15 11.65 0.19
CA ALA A 37 -2.90 11.77 0.92
C ALA A 37 -2.80 10.65 1.96
N GLY A 38 -1.61 10.10 2.15
CA GLY A 38 -1.36 9.03 3.11
C GLY A 38 0.09 8.60 3.12
N THR A 39 0.42 7.60 3.93
CA THR A 39 1.79 7.07 4.05
C THR A 39 1.93 5.69 3.42
N ASP A 40 2.98 5.48 2.64
CA ASP A 40 3.44 4.16 2.22
C ASP A 40 4.45 3.61 3.22
N TYR A 41 4.13 2.45 3.81
CA TYR A 41 5.00 1.73 4.75
C TYR A 41 5.71 0.59 4.02
N LEU A 42 7.02 0.74 3.84
CA LEU A 42 7.81 -0.10 2.95
C LEU A 42 8.90 -0.86 3.70
N PHE A 43 9.23 -2.05 3.19
CA PHE A 43 10.26 -2.90 3.74
C PHE A 43 11.41 -3.18 2.74
N THR A 44 12.63 -3.12 3.25
CA THR A 44 13.89 -3.38 2.55
C THR A 44 14.49 -4.70 3.02
N HIS A 45 14.39 -5.75 2.20
CA HIS A 45 14.91 -7.07 2.55
C HIS A 45 16.43 -7.17 2.30
N ALA A 46 17.09 -8.08 3.01
CA ALA A 46 18.55 -8.28 2.98
C ALA A 46 19.06 -9.02 1.73
N ASP A 47 18.20 -9.45 0.83
CA ASP A 47 18.60 -10.08 -0.44
C ASP A 47 18.65 -9.06 -1.60
N PHE A 48 18.31 -7.80 -1.34
CA PHE A 48 18.34 -6.75 -2.34
C PHE A 48 19.70 -6.06 -2.44
N ASN A 49 20.02 -5.57 -3.63
CA ASN A 49 21.20 -4.74 -3.91
C ASN A 49 21.02 -3.29 -3.42
N THR A 50 20.43 -3.11 -2.23
CA THR A 50 20.39 -1.80 -1.58
C THR A 50 21.78 -1.51 -1.03
N PHE A 51 22.53 -0.62 -1.68
CA PHE A 51 23.86 -0.27 -1.25
C PHE A 51 24.18 1.20 -1.49
N TYR A 52 25.19 1.67 -0.75
CA TYR A 52 25.89 2.92 -1.02
C TYR A 52 27.39 2.66 -1.13
N ASP A 53 28.04 3.32 -2.09
CA ASP A 53 29.49 3.26 -2.25
C ASP A 53 30.12 4.46 -1.55
N PHE A 54 30.70 4.22 -0.38
CA PHE A 54 31.41 5.26 0.38
C PHE A 54 32.79 5.59 -0.20
N GLY A 55 33.23 4.86 -1.23
CA GLY A 55 34.55 5.00 -1.82
C GLY A 55 35.69 4.63 -0.87
N GLY A 56 36.92 4.89 -1.32
CA GLY A 56 38.13 4.63 -0.53
C GLY A 56 38.25 3.19 -0.05
N SER A 57 38.67 3.01 1.20
CA SER A 57 38.78 1.69 1.84
C SER A 57 37.45 1.12 2.33
N THR A 58 36.41 1.94 2.45
CA THR A 58 35.06 1.50 2.89
C THR A 58 34.31 0.81 1.75
N GLY A 59 34.40 1.38 0.54
CA GLY A 59 33.78 0.84 -0.66
C GLY A 59 32.26 0.68 -0.54
N LYS A 60 31.73 -0.34 -1.21
CA LYS A 60 30.30 -0.66 -1.24
C LYS A 60 29.84 -1.33 0.05
N VAL A 61 28.88 -0.69 0.71
CA VAL A 61 28.19 -1.21 1.90
C VAL A 61 26.73 -1.50 1.55
N TYR A 62 26.31 -2.72 1.82
CA TYR A 62 24.96 -3.20 1.58
C TYR A 62 24.10 -3.04 2.82
N PHE A 63 22.84 -2.66 2.62
CA PHE A 63 21.89 -2.29 3.66
C PHE A 63 20.63 -3.14 3.61
N LYS A 64 20.10 -3.44 4.79
CA LYS A 64 18.77 -4.02 5.00
C LYS A 64 17.96 -3.12 5.93
N GLY A 65 16.65 -3.24 5.88
CA GLY A 65 15.72 -2.53 6.76
C GLY A 65 15.89 -2.89 8.24
N VAL A 66 15.72 -1.89 9.09
CA VAL A 66 15.48 -2.07 10.53
C VAL A 66 13.98 -1.84 10.77
N PRO A 67 13.20 -2.87 11.14
CA PRO A 67 11.74 -2.82 11.13
C PRO A 67 11.18 -2.10 12.37
N THR A 68 11.39 -0.79 12.48
CA THR A 68 11.01 0.03 13.65
C THR A 68 9.71 0.79 13.45
N PHE A 69 9.22 0.93 12.22
CA PHE A 69 7.96 1.60 11.91
C PHE A 69 6.79 0.62 11.88
N ALA A 70 5.58 1.17 11.65
CA ALA A 70 4.35 0.42 11.71
C ALA A 70 4.35 -0.80 10.78
N GLY A 71 3.86 -1.93 11.29
CA GLY A 71 3.81 -3.17 10.53
C GLY A 71 5.17 -3.78 10.19
N GLY A 72 6.23 -3.39 10.90
CA GLY A 72 7.59 -3.89 10.68
C GLY A 72 8.26 -3.27 9.46
N SER A 73 7.84 -2.09 9.04
CA SER A 73 8.47 -1.36 7.95
C SER A 73 9.71 -0.61 8.44
N ASP A 74 10.59 -0.23 7.50
CA ASP A 74 11.83 0.53 7.74
C ASP A 74 11.87 1.85 6.97
N THR A 75 10.89 2.06 6.09
CA THR A 75 10.79 3.22 5.22
C THR A 75 9.35 3.74 5.24
N LYS A 76 9.20 5.07 5.32
CA LYS A 76 7.92 5.79 5.21
C LYS A 76 8.00 6.82 4.10
N VAL A 77 7.03 6.79 3.18
CA VAL A 77 6.90 7.81 2.13
C VAL A 77 5.48 8.39 2.17
N GLN A 78 5.36 9.68 2.41
CA GLN A 78 4.09 10.39 2.46
C GLN A 78 3.74 10.99 1.10
N ARG A 79 2.52 10.74 0.62
CA ARG A 79 1.86 11.54 -0.43
C ARG A 79 1.33 12.81 0.21
N LYS A 80 1.81 13.99 -0.22
CA LYS A 80 1.54 15.26 0.48
C LYS A 80 0.15 15.81 0.27
N ASP A 81 -0.48 15.45 -0.85
CA ASP A 81 -1.78 16.01 -1.26
C ASP A 81 -2.69 14.92 -1.83
N ASN A 82 -3.99 15.11 -1.68
CA ASN A 82 -5.00 14.36 -2.42
C ASN A 82 -4.81 14.60 -3.92
N CYS A 83 -5.02 13.57 -4.71
CA CYS A 83 -4.64 13.51 -6.11
C CYS A 83 -5.84 13.05 -6.93
N THR A 84 -6.55 14.02 -7.52
CA THR A 84 -7.73 13.78 -8.34
C THR A 84 -7.34 13.44 -9.76
N PHE A 85 -7.87 12.35 -10.32
CA PHE A 85 -7.57 11.99 -11.72
C PHE A 85 -8.10 13.02 -12.72
N VAL A 86 -7.20 13.48 -13.60
CA VAL A 86 -7.51 14.33 -14.74
C VAL A 86 -6.96 13.64 -15.99
N SER A 87 -7.86 13.28 -16.92
CA SER A 87 -7.49 12.58 -18.16
C SER A 87 -6.70 11.26 -17.92
N GLY A 88 -7.08 10.49 -16.90
CA GLY A 88 -6.49 9.16 -16.63
C GLY A 88 -5.24 9.14 -15.76
N SER A 89 -4.77 10.30 -15.27
CA SER A 89 -3.60 10.40 -14.39
C SER A 89 -3.75 11.52 -13.37
N CYS A 90 -3.01 11.42 -12.28
CA CYS A 90 -2.86 12.50 -11.31
C CYS A 90 -1.41 12.50 -10.79
N THR A 91 -0.91 13.65 -10.34
CA THR A 91 0.45 13.78 -9.78
C THR A 91 0.37 14.40 -8.39
N THR A 92 1.11 13.82 -7.45
CA THR A 92 1.25 14.32 -6.07
C THR A 92 2.72 14.45 -5.69
N ALA A 93 3.02 15.41 -4.81
CA ALA A 93 4.34 15.49 -4.20
C ALA A 93 4.49 14.35 -3.19
N ILE A 94 5.70 13.81 -3.08
CA ILE A 94 6.03 12.79 -2.09
C ILE A 94 7.23 13.22 -1.23
N GLU A 95 7.23 12.77 0.02
CA GLU A 95 8.31 13.00 0.97
C GLU A 95 8.60 11.71 1.73
N MET A 96 9.86 11.29 1.76
CA MET A 96 10.28 10.24 2.67
C MET A 96 10.42 10.85 4.06
N THR A 97 9.63 10.38 5.03
CA THR A 97 9.60 10.89 6.41
C THR A 97 10.13 9.90 7.43
N GLY A 98 10.61 8.75 6.96
CA GLY A 98 11.26 7.74 7.77
C GLY A 98 12.13 6.85 6.91
N LEU A 99 13.34 6.59 7.40
CA LEU A 99 14.31 5.67 6.81
C LEU A 99 15.17 5.13 7.94
N GLU A 100 15.24 3.81 8.10
CA GLU A 100 16.13 3.15 9.05
C GLU A 100 16.73 1.89 8.45
N LEU A 101 17.98 1.99 8.00
CA LEU A 101 18.70 0.88 7.40
C LEU A 101 19.94 0.54 8.22
N MET A 102 20.33 -0.73 8.20
CA MET A 102 21.58 -1.20 8.81
C MET A 102 22.42 -1.99 7.81
N SER A 103 23.73 -1.85 7.90
CA SER A 103 24.66 -2.63 7.08
C SER A 103 24.51 -4.12 7.36
N PHE A 104 24.60 -4.97 6.34
CA PHE A 104 24.56 -6.42 6.50
C PHE A 104 25.61 -7.16 5.65
N SER A 105 25.83 -8.44 5.98
CA SER A 105 26.77 -9.36 5.33
C SER A 105 26.47 -9.54 3.83
N PRO A 106 27.46 -9.61 2.92
CA PRO A 106 28.85 -10.07 3.14
C PRO A 106 29.83 -9.01 3.64
N ASN A 107 29.50 -7.73 3.52
CA ASN A 107 30.39 -6.63 3.91
C ASN A 107 29.87 -5.95 5.18
N SER A 108 29.74 -6.69 6.28
CA SER A 108 29.29 -6.15 7.57
C SER A 108 30.38 -5.25 8.18
N VAL A 109 30.72 -4.14 7.53
CA VAL A 109 31.86 -3.28 7.87
C VAL A 109 31.60 -2.42 9.12
N GLY A 110 30.84 -2.93 10.09
CA GLY A 110 30.80 -2.38 11.45
C GLY A 110 29.46 -1.85 11.95
N ASN A 111 28.31 -2.37 11.51
CA ASN A 111 27.00 -1.86 11.95
C ASN A 111 26.80 -0.38 11.59
N ILE A 112 27.01 -0.05 10.31
CA ILE A 112 26.69 1.28 9.79
C ILE A 112 25.16 1.39 9.75
N LEU A 113 24.62 2.46 10.33
CA LEU A 113 23.21 2.81 10.28
C LEU A 113 23.02 3.96 9.31
N ALA A 114 22.04 3.86 8.41
CA ALA A 114 21.64 4.94 7.53
C ALA A 114 20.21 5.37 7.89
N THR A 115 20.06 6.66 8.20
CA THR A 115 18.78 7.29 8.53
C THR A 115 18.54 8.51 7.65
N ILE A 116 17.32 9.05 7.67
CA ILE A 116 17.03 10.30 6.96
C ILE A 116 17.94 11.45 7.44
N ASP A 117 18.33 12.33 6.53
CA ASP A 117 19.00 13.59 6.88
C ASP A 117 17.96 14.59 7.43
N PRO A 118 18.04 14.99 8.71
CA PRO A 118 17.06 15.90 9.29
C PRO A 118 17.17 17.34 8.77
N LEU A 119 18.27 17.71 8.09
CA LEU A 119 18.50 19.05 7.57
C LEU A 119 18.11 19.18 6.09
N ASN A 120 18.07 18.07 5.37
CA ASN A 120 17.79 18.03 3.94
C ASN A 120 16.63 17.06 3.67
N PRO A 121 15.40 17.57 3.49
CA PRO A 121 14.24 16.74 3.21
C PRO A 121 14.44 15.85 1.97
N SER A 122 13.95 14.63 2.04
CA SER A 122 13.95 13.69 0.93
C SER A 122 12.63 13.81 0.17
N THR A 123 12.64 14.45 -1.00
CA THR A 123 11.42 14.84 -1.73
C THR A 123 11.41 14.37 -3.17
N GLY A 124 10.21 14.30 -3.73
CA GLY A 124 9.99 13.75 -5.07
C GLY A 124 8.58 14.00 -5.59
N THR A 125 8.29 13.36 -6.71
CA THR A 125 6.97 13.34 -7.34
C THR A 125 6.54 11.92 -7.64
N MET A 126 5.24 11.67 -7.55
CA MET A 126 4.60 10.42 -7.96
C MET A 126 3.47 10.76 -8.92
N THR A 127 3.45 10.10 -10.08
CA THR A 127 2.33 10.14 -11.02
C THR A 127 1.61 8.80 -10.98
N ILE A 128 0.33 8.84 -10.65
CA ILE A 128 -0.56 7.68 -10.54
C ILE A 128 -1.46 7.66 -11.77
N TYR A 129 -1.72 6.48 -12.30
CA TYR A 129 -2.59 6.27 -13.45
C TYR A 129 -3.82 5.44 -13.06
N GLU A 130 -4.97 5.74 -13.68
CA GLU A 130 -6.23 5.01 -13.46
C GLU A 130 -6.17 3.53 -13.86
N ASP A 131 -5.19 3.14 -14.69
CA ASP A 131 -4.98 1.76 -15.12
C ASP A 131 -4.27 0.86 -14.09
N GLY A 132 -4.08 1.36 -12.86
CA GLY A 132 -3.42 0.62 -11.79
C GLY A 132 -1.89 0.65 -11.85
N THR A 133 -1.29 1.54 -12.65
CA THR A 133 0.16 1.77 -12.70
C THR A 133 0.55 3.11 -12.08
N PHE A 134 1.81 3.26 -11.71
CA PHE A 134 2.38 4.54 -11.27
C PHE A 134 3.85 4.64 -11.67
N GLU A 135 4.36 5.87 -11.69
CA GLU A 135 5.79 6.18 -11.77
C GLU A 135 6.16 7.20 -10.70
N SER A 136 7.42 7.22 -10.28
CA SER A 136 7.90 8.19 -9.31
C SER A 136 9.38 8.50 -9.46
N ILE A 137 9.77 9.67 -8.97
CA ILE A 137 11.16 10.07 -8.79
C ILE A 137 11.28 10.61 -7.37
N LEU A 138 12.22 10.09 -6.59
CA LEU A 138 12.48 10.50 -5.22
C LEU A 138 13.98 10.75 -5.02
N THR A 139 14.33 11.94 -4.56
CA THR A 139 15.69 12.24 -4.10
C THR A 139 15.78 11.93 -2.61
N VAL A 140 16.58 10.93 -2.26
CA VAL A 140 16.80 10.51 -0.87
C VAL A 140 18.08 11.15 -0.37
N ASN A 141 17.95 11.93 0.71
CA ASN A 141 19.04 12.50 1.50
C ASN A 141 19.11 11.74 2.82
N ALA A 142 20.25 11.11 3.08
CA ALA A 142 20.45 10.25 4.23
C ALA A 142 21.80 10.53 4.92
N VAL A 143 21.88 10.14 6.18
CA VAL A 143 23.09 10.22 7.01
C VAL A 143 23.46 8.81 7.44
N ALA A 144 24.66 8.38 7.09
CA ALA A 144 25.26 7.14 7.58
C ALA A 144 26.14 7.41 8.80
N THR A 145 26.00 6.60 9.84
CA THR A 145 26.77 6.69 11.09
C THR A 145 27.23 5.32 11.58
N GLY A 146 28.24 5.30 12.44
CA GLY A 146 28.74 4.07 13.08
C GLY A 146 29.73 3.28 12.24
N GLY A 147 30.09 2.10 12.73
CA GLY A 147 31.07 1.21 12.12
C GLY A 147 32.43 1.84 11.87
N ILE A 148 32.97 1.58 10.69
CA ILE A 148 34.29 2.10 10.28
C ILE A 148 34.24 3.56 9.78
N LEU A 149 33.07 4.20 9.77
CA LEU A 149 32.96 5.59 9.32
C LEU A 149 33.63 6.51 10.38
N PRO A 150 34.59 7.37 9.98
CA PRO A 150 35.31 8.23 10.92
C PRO A 150 34.44 9.35 11.50
N ALA A 151 33.34 9.69 10.81
CA ALA A 151 32.34 10.68 11.19
C ALA A 151 31.02 10.37 10.45
N PRO A 152 29.89 11.00 10.81
CA PRO A 152 28.67 10.94 10.01
C PRO A 152 28.93 11.35 8.55
N VAL A 153 28.41 10.56 7.60
CA VAL A 153 28.52 10.82 6.16
C VAL A 153 27.13 11.08 5.61
N THR A 154 26.90 12.28 5.07
CA THR A 154 25.70 12.58 4.29
C THR A 154 25.85 12.05 2.88
N PHE A 155 24.77 11.51 2.33
CA PHE A 155 24.72 11.08 0.94
C PHE A 155 23.34 11.30 0.33
N THR A 156 23.36 11.55 -0.97
CA THR A 156 22.16 11.79 -1.77
C THR A 156 22.09 10.76 -2.89
N LYS A 157 20.91 10.16 -3.10
CA LYS A 157 20.65 9.24 -4.21
C LYS A 157 19.25 9.46 -4.76
N GLU A 158 19.16 9.61 -6.08
CA GLU A 158 17.87 9.65 -6.78
C GLU A 158 17.42 8.21 -7.07
N PHE A 159 16.16 7.92 -6.82
CA PHE A 159 15.51 6.67 -7.19
C PHE A 159 14.31 6.93 -8.07
N LYS A 160 14.19 6.14 -9.13
CA LYS A 160 13.06 6.18 -10.06
C LYS A 160 12.30 4.87 -10.02
N VAL A 161 10.99 4.97 -10.03
CA VAL A 161 10.09 3.86 -10.36
C VAL A 161 9.54 4.15 -11.74
N ASP A 162 9.88 3.31 -12.71
CA ASP A 162 9.29 3.41 -14.04
C ASP A 162 7.88 2.84 -14.02
N ARG A 163 7.01 3.43 -14.83
CA ARG A 163 5.70 2.85 -15.13
C ARG A 163 5.88 1.43 -15.68
N TYR A 164 5.12 0.48 -15.15
CA TYR A 164 5.12 -0.89 -15.66
C TYR A 164 4.88 -0.90 -17.18
N ASN A 165 5.67 -1.69 -17.91
CA ASN A 165 5.35 -2.12 -19.26
C ASN A 165 5.76 -3.59 -19.44
N SER A 166 5.42 -4.22 -20.56
CA SER A 166 5.74 -5.63 -20.83
C SER A 166 7.25 -5.97 -20.78
N SER A 167 8.12 -4.96 -20.86
CA SER A 167 9.59 -5.10 -20.79
C SER A 167 10.16 -4.85 -19.39
N ASN A 168 9.38 -4.27 -18.47
CA ASN A 168 9.76 -4.08 -17.06
C ASN A 168 8.65 -4.63 -16.15
N PRO A 169 8.68 -5.94 -15.84
CA PRO A 169 7.61 -6.59 -15.09
C PRO A 169 7.48 -6.08 -13.64
N ASP A 170 8.51 -5.38 -13.15
CA ASP A 170 8.65 -4.89 -11.77
C ASP A 170 8.47 -3.36 -11.65
N GLY A 171 7.89 -2.72 -12.67
CA GLY A 171 7.50 -1.31 -12.60
C GLY A 171 6.36 -1.03 -11.62
N GLY A 172 6.03 0.24 -11.43
CA GLY A 172 5.05 0.67 -10.42
C GLY A 172 3.63 0.17 -10.71
N ARG A 173 3.08 -0.63 -9.77
CA ARG A 173 1.68 -1.08 -9.77
C ARG A 173 1.01 -0.81 -8.43
N TRP A 174 -0.25 -0.39 -8.47
CA TRP A 174 -1.02 -0.03 -7.29
C TRP A 174 -2.45 -0.58 -7.35
N THR A 175 -3.13 -0.55 -6.20
CA THR A 175 -4.53 -0.94 -6.02
C THR A 175 -5.14 -0.13 -4.89
N GLY A 176 -6.46 0.11 -4.96
CA GLY A 176 -7.24 0.70 -3.87
C GLY A 176 -7.58 -0.26 -2.74
N THR A 177 -7.28 -1.55 -2.91
CA THR A 177 -7.53 -2.60 -1.91
C THR A 177 -6.21 -3.17 -1.40
N PRO A 178 -5.96 -3.18 -0.07
CA PRO A 178 -4.72 -3.72 0.46
C PRO A 178 -4.60 -5.21 0.15
N LEU A 179 -3.38 -5.66 -0.15
CA LEU A 179 -3.09 -7.08 -0.32
C LEU A 179 -3.13 -7.80 1.05
N PRO A 180 -3.30 -9.13 1.07
CA PRO A 180 -3.14 -9.91 2.29
C PRO A 180 -1.78 -9.64 2.94
N GLY A 181 -1.78 -9.34 4.24
CA GLY A 181 -0.57 -9.05 5.00
C GLY A 181 -0.03 -7.62 4.85
N THR A 182 -0.63 -6.76 4.01
CA THR A 182 -0.26 -5.34 3.95
C THR A 182 -0.40 -4.71 5.34
N PRO A 183 0.63 -4.01 5.85
CA PRO A 183 0.53 -3.32 7.13
C PRO A 183 -0.49 -2.20 7.03
N LEU A 184 -1.44 -2.14 7.97
CA LEU A 184 -2.51 -1.13 7.96
C LEU A 184 -2.35 -0.18 9.15
N VAL A 185 -1.94 1.06 8.86
CA VAL A 185 -2.06 2.19 9.78
C VAL A 185 -3.39 2.86 9.49
N ARG A 186 -4.29 2.78 10.46
CA ARG A 186 -5.68 3.18 10.32
C ARG A 186 -5.95 4.45 11.10
N ALA A 187 -6.64 5.38 10.45
CA ALA A 187 -7.18 6.56 11.09
C ALA A 187 -8.36 7.11 10.29
N ALA A 188 -8.96 8.19 10.81
CA ALA A 188 -9.86 9.01 10.02
C ALA A 188 -9.05 9.94 9.13
N TYR A 189 -9.65 10.35 8.01
CA TYR A 189 -9.18 11.54 7.32
C TYR A 189 -9.29 12.78 8.25
N PRO A 190 -8.29 13.71 8.31
CA PRO A 190 -7.04 13.81 7.54
C PRO A 190 -5.80 13.41 8.36
N ASP A 191 -5.47 12.11 8.39
CA ASP A 191 -4.26 11.61 9.05
C ASP A 191 -3.22 11.20 8.00
N GLN A 192 -2.15 11.98 7.92
CA GLN A 192 -1.09 11.76 6.94
C GLN A 192 -0.31 10.45 7.17
N ASP A 193 -0.27 9.96 8.41
CA ASP A 193 0.38 8.70 8.76
C ASP A 193 -0.53 7.49 8.45
N ALA A 194 -1.81 7.68 8.18
CA ALA A 194 -2.66 6.57 7.74
C ALA A 194 -2.36 6.16 6.30
N ASN A 195 -2.43 4.86 6.07
CA ASN A 195 -2.46 4.26 4.73
C ASN A 195 -3.79 3.60 4.42
N CYS A 196 -4.68 3.54 5.42
CA CYS A 196 -6.04 3.03 5.31
C CYS A 196 -6.98 3.95 6.09
N HIS A 197 -7.74 4.79 5.37
CA HIS A 197 -8.62 5.81 5.96
C HIS A 197 -9.98 5.23 6.32
N ASN A 198 -9.97 4.23 7.19
CA ASN A 198 -11.15 3.63 7.80
C ASN A 198 -10.89 3.40 9.30
N LEU A 199 -11.39 4.33 10.11
CA LEU A 199 -11.24 4.37 11.58
C LEU A 199 -11.58 3.04 12.26
N THR A 200 -12.70 2.42 11.87
CA THR A 200 -13.24 1.23 12.53
C THR A 200 -14.01 0.40 11.52
N GLY A 201 -13.37 -0.59 10.91
CA GLY A 201 -14.09 -1.52 10.04
C GLY A 201 -13.20 -2.39 9.18
N PRO A 202 -13.78 -3.44 8.57
CA PRO A 202 -13.13 -4.14 7.47
C PRO A 202 -12.98 -3.20 6.28
N GLY A 203 -11.85 -3.27 5.58
CA GLY A 203 -11.58 -2.46 4.38
C GLY A 203 -10.93 -1.10 4.65
N CYS A 204 -10.70 -0.37 3.57
CA CYS A 204 -10.10 0.96 3.49
C CYS A 204 -11.04 1.89 2.70
N LEU A 205 -10.68 3.16 2.50
CA LEU A 205 -11.56 4.18 1.96
C LEU A 205 -12.08 3.82 0.56
N ASN A 206 -13.39 4.01 0.35
CA ASN A 206 -14.07 3.81 -0.93
C ASN A 206 -15.31 4.72 -1.10
N THR A 207 -15.29 5.89 -0.45
CA THR A 207 -16.41 6.84 -0.38
C THR A 207 -15.90 8.25 -0.63
N ASP A 208 -16.76 9.13 -1.15
CA ASP A 208 -16.47 10.57 -1.29
C ASP A 208 -16.45 11.25 0.09
N VAL A 209 -15.25 11.45 0.64
CA VAL A 209 -15.00 12.16 1.92
C VAL A 209 -14.31 13.51 1.70
N THR A 210 -13.66 13.72 0.57
CA THR A 210 -13.04 15.00 0.20
C THR A 210 -14.07 16.02 -0.29
N GLY A 211 -15.27 15.59 -0.69
CA GLY A 211 -16.37 16.46 -1.11
C GLY A 211 -16.18 17.05 -2.51
N ASP A 212 -15.31 16.44 -3.31
CA ASP A 212 -15.02 16.82 -4.70
C ASP A 212 -16.01 16.19 -5.71
N GLY A 213 -16.96 15.38 -5.22
CA GLY A 213 -17.94 14.67 -6.03
C GLY A 213 -17.44 13.32 -6.57
N MET A 214 -16.21 12.94 -6.22
CA MET A 214 -15.50 11.75 -6.65
C MET A 214 -15.41 10.71 -5.54
N THR A 215 -15.30 9.43 -5.89
CA THR A 215 -15.02 8.41 -4.88
C THR A 215 -13.55 8.53 -4.47
N ASP A 216 -13.28 8.66 -3.17
CA ASP A 216 -11.92 8.62 -2.69
C ASP A 216 -11.43 7.18 -2.53
N THR A 217 -10.13 6.97 -2.71
CA THR A 217 -9.47 5.69 -2.55
C THR A 217 -8.12 5.83 -1.85
N ASP A 218 -7.79 4.84 -1.02
CA ASP A 218 -6.45 4.66 -0.49
C ASP A 218 -5.51 4.10 -1.58
N PHE A 219 -4.20 4.26 -1.40
CA PHE A 219 -3.20 3.73 -2.32
C PHE A 219 -2.38 2.64 -1.63
N PHE A 220 -2.31 1.48 -2.27
CA PHE A 220 -1.47 0.36 -1.84
C PHE A 220 -0.65 -0.17 -3.02
N LEU A 221 0.60 -0.55 -2.74
CA LEU A 221 1.42 -1.27 -3.71
C LEU A 221 0.83 -2.65 -4.00
N ALA A 222 0.68 -2.98 -5.29
CA ALA A 222 0.13 -4.25 -5.75
C ALA A 222 1.17 -5.38 -5.89
N ALA A 223 2.46 -5.05 -5.75
CA ALA A 223 3.59 -5.98 -5.79
C ALA A 223 4.85 -5.30 -5.24
N GLY A 224 5.97 -6.04 -5.19
CA GLY A 224 7.27 -5.41 -5.01
C GLY A 224 7.60 -4.46 -6.16
N VAL A 225 8.26 -3.36 -5.84
CA VAL A 225 8.56 -2.27 -6.79
C VAL A 225 10.06 -2.15 -6.98
N LEU A 226 10.51 -2.20 -8.23
CA LEU A 226 11.89 -1.95 -8.62
C LEU A 226 12.16 -0.45 -8.70
N HIS A 227 13.13 -0.02 -7.93
CA HIS A 227 13.67 1.33 -7.96
C HIS A 227 15.02 1.31 -8.68
N ILE A 228 15.21 2.25 -9.60
CA ILE A 228 16.41 2.39 -10.43
C ILE A 228 17.07 3.72 -10.08
N ALA A 229 18.34 3.71 -9.72
CA ALA A 229 19.11 4.95 -9.53
C ALA A 229 19.93 5.26 -10.80
N PRO A 230 19.75 6.42 -11.46
CA PRO A 230 20.60 6.85 -12.56
C PRO A 230 21.98 7.35 -12.08
N PRO A 231 23.02 7.44 -12.93
CA PRO A 231 23.12 7.00 -14.33
C PRO A 231 23.58 5.54 -14.51
N TYR A 232 23.93 4.84 -13.43
CA TYR A 232 24.34 3.43 -13.46
C TYR A 232 23.27 2.62 -12.75
N GLY A 233 22.68 1.63 -13.43
CA GLY A 233 21.51 0.82 -13.07
C GLY A 233 21.57 0.03 -11.75
N ASP A 234 21.96 0.70 -10.67
CA ASP A 234 21.78 0.29 -9.30
C ASP A 234 20.28 0.15 -9.07
N THR A 235 19.90 -1.08 -8.78
CA THR A 235 18.51 -1.45 -8.59
C THR A 235 18.31 -1.90 -7.15
N HIS A 236 17.22 -1.44 -6.56
CA HIS A 236 16.74 -2.01 -5.30
C HIS A 236 15.26 -2.31 -5.43
N ARG A 237 14.78 -3.31 -4.69
CA ARG A 237 13.36 -3.60 -4.59
C ARG A 237 12.87 -3.28 -3.19
N VAL A 238 11.66 -2.77 -3.11
CA VAL A 238 10.91 -2.66 -1.86
C VAL A 238 9.61 -3.43 -2.02
N TYR A 239 9.10 -3.97 -0.92
CA TYR A 239 7.85 -4.72 -0.92
C TYR A 239 6.88 -4.13 0.11
N PRO A 240 5.57 -4.19 -0.14
CA PRO A 240 4.60 -4.17 0.95
C PRO A 240 4.86 -5.44 1.76
N HIS A 241 5.33 -5.30 3.00
CA HIS A 241 5.79 -6.44 3.80
C HIS A 241 4.70 -7.54 3.86
N PRO A 242 4.98 -8.81 3.53
CA PRO A 242 4.12 -9.89 3.93
C PRO A 242 4.34 -10.08 5.42
N VAL A 243 3.50 -9.48 6.26
CA VAL A 243 3.52 -9.81 7.70
C VAL A 243 3.39 -11.33 7.78
N PRO A 244 4.38 -12.06 8.36
CA PRO A 244 4.15 -13.45 8.67
C PRO A 244 2.90 -13.47 9.53
N GLU A 245 1.86 -14.14 9.03
CA GLU A 245 0.69 -14.53 9.83
C GLU A 245 1.21 -14.82 11.25
N PRO A 246 0.68 -14.16 12.30
CA PRO A 246 1.13 -14.43 13.65
C PRO A 246 1.05 -15.93 13.82
N SER A 247 2.23 -16.55 13.85
CA SER A 247 2.35 -17.99 13.72
C SER A 247 1.38 -18.59 14.71
N THR A 248 0.56 -19.52 14.23
CA THR A 248 -0.45 -20.31 14.95
C THR A 248 0.12 -21.11 16.15
N VAL A 249 1.28 -20.70 16.69
CA VAL A 249 1.91 -21.17 17.92
C VAL A 249 1.03 -20.90 19.15
N LEU A 250 0.18 -19.87 19.14
CA LEU A 250 -0.82 -19.70 20.22
C LEU A 250 -1.94 -20.74 20.18
N GLY A 251 -2.21 -21.36 19.02
CA GLY A 251 -3.16 -22.48 18.90
C GLY A 251 -2.62 -23.81 19.42
N LEU A 252 -1.30 -24.01 19.40
CA LEU A 252 -0.68 -25.25 19.89
C LEU A 252 -0.40 -25.24 21.41
N ILE A 253 -0.20 -24.07 22.01
CA ILE A 253 -0.08 -23.96 23.48
C ILE A 253 -1.44 -24.17 24.17
N ALA A 254 -2.55 -23.80 23.52
CA ALA A 254 -3.91 -24.02 24.05
C ALA A 254 -4.39 -25.48 23.94
N VAL A 255 -3.86 -26.29 23.02
CA VAL A 255 -4.21 -27.71 22.87
C VAL A 255 -3.30 -28.63 23.72
N GLY A 256 -2.14 -28.14 24.16
CA GLY A 256 -1.17 -28.89 24.96
C GLY A 256 -1.37 -28.89 26.48
N LEU A 257 -2.32 -28.13 27.02
CA LEU A 257 -2.58 -28.04 28.48
C LEU A 257 -3.94 -28.63 28.92
N SER A 258 -4.81 -29.01 27.99
CA SER A 258 -6.11 -29.64 28.29
C SER A 258 -6.03 -31.17 28.45
N SER A 259 -4.85 -31.78 28.34
CA SER A 259 -4.62 -33.23 28.51
C SER A 259 -4.11 -33.65 29.90
N ILE A 260 -4.04 -32.75 30.89
CA ILE A 260 -3.60 -33.08 32.28
C ILE A 260 -4.76 -33.01 33.29
N VAL A 261 -6.00 -33.31 32.88
CA VAL A 261 -7.10 -33.54 33.84
C VAL A 261 -7.77 -34.87 33.52
N GLY A 262 -7.30 -35.96 34.13
CA GLY A 262 -7.88 -37.28 33.83
C GLY A 262 -7.35 -38.51 34.55
N PHE A 263 -6.61 -38.43 35.67
CA PHE A 263 -6.37 -39.63 36.49
C PHE A 263 -7.43 -39.76 37.58
N LYS A 264 -8.57 -40.32 37.16
CA LYS A 264 -9.61 -40.84 38.04
C LYS A 264 -9.10 -42.14 38.68
N GLY A 265 -8.47 -42.03 39.85
CA GLY A 265 -8.11 -43.19 40.67
C GLY A 265 -9.36 -43.86 41.24
N LYS A 266 -9.65 -45.08 40.79
CA LYS A 266 -10.48 -46.15 41.41
C LYS A 266 -10.72 -47.22 40.34
N LYS A 267 -10.47 -48.52 40.51
CA LYS A 267 -10.20 -49.44 41.64
C LYS A 267 -9.51 -50.67 41.03
N GLU A 268 -8.86 -51.51 41.83
CA GLU A 268 -9.10 -52.96 41.73
C GLU A 268 -9.13 -53.60 43.13
N PRO A 269 -10.06 -54.54 43.39
CA PRO A 269 -10.13 -55.33 44.61
C PRO A 269 -9.32 -56.65 44.48
N LYS A 270 -8.78 -57.12 45.61
CA LYS A 270 -8.68 -58.55 45.94
C LYS A 270 -9.27 -58.74 47.32
#